data_AF-A0A453ET17-F1
#
_entry.id   AF-A0A453ET17-F1
#
_cell.length_a   1.000
_cell.length_b   1.000
_cell.length_c   1.000
_cell.angle_alpha   90.00
_cell.angle_beta   90.00
_cell.angle_gamma   90.00
#
_symmetry.space_group_name_H-M   'P 1'
#
loop_
_entity.id
_entity.type
_entity.pdbx_description
1 polymer ?
#
loop_
_entity_poly.entity_id
_entity_poly.type
_entity_poly.pdbx_seq_one_letter_code
_entity_poly.pdbx_strand_id
1 'polypeptide(L)'
;YGVITLIPKMNGAKKIQQYRPICLLRCPYKLIIKVMDNRVAIFADKLINKHQNAFIKYRNIMDGILTLHEVLHHTHQNKKVGVVLKLDFEKAYNKINWDFLLECHS
;
A
#
# COMPACT_ATOMS: atom_id res chain seq x y z
N TYR A 1 -20.23 0.19 -15.63
CA TYR A 1 -19.52 0.89 -16.73
C TYR A 1 -18.62 1.97 -16.15
N GLY A 2 -17.30 1.74 -16.15
CA GLY A 2 -16.27 2.73 -15.83
C GLY A 2 -15.43 3.02 -17.07
N VAL A 3 -14.80 4.19 -17.13
CA VAL A 3 -13.90 4.58 -18.23
C VAL A 3 -12.46 4.31 -17.80
N ILE A 4 -11.66 3.65 -18.65
CA ILE A 4 -10.23 3.47 -18.41
C ILE A 4 -9.50 4.65 -19.02
N THR A 5 -8.79 5.42 -18.20
CA THR A 5 -7.99 6.57 -18.62
C THR A 5 -6.52 6.32 -18.28
N LEU A 6 -5.61 6.69 -19.18
CA LEU A 6 -4.16 6.55 -18.99
C LEU A 6 -3.57 7.84 -18.43
N ILE A 7 -2.90 7.76 -17.28
CA ILE A 7 -2.16 8.89 -16.71
C ILE A 7 -0.66 8.68 -16.92
N PRO A 8 0.06 9.65 -17.52
CA PRO A 8 1.50 9.55 -17.69
C PRO A 8 2.23 9.60 -16.34
N LYS A 9 3.22 8.71 -16.14
CA LYS A 9 4.09 8.71 -14.93
C LYS A 9 5.14 9.82 -14.97
N MET A 10 5.47 10.32 -16.15
CA MET A 10 6.53 11.29 -16.37
C MET A 10 6.23 12.16 -17.59
N ASN A 11 6.82 13.35 -17.63
CA ASN A 11 6.68 14.27 -18.76
C ASN A 11 7.29 13.65 -20.03
N GLY A 12 6.57 13.75 -21.15
CA GLY A 12 7.02 13.20 -22.43
C GLY A 12 6.98 11.66 -22.51
N ALA A 13 6.04 11.01 -21.81
CA ALA A 13 5.85 9.56 -21.91
C ALA A 13 5.59 9.13 -23.38
N LYS A 14 6.40 8.18 -23.87
CA LYS A 14 6.33 7.64 -25.25
C LYS A 14 6.02 6.14 -25.30
N LYS A 15 6.28 5.41 -24.21
CA LYS A 15 6.06 3.96 -24.11
C LYS A 15 4.86 3.67 -23.22
N ILE A 16 4.07 2.65 -23.56
CA ILE A 16 2.86 2.28 -22.81
C ILE A 16 3.13 1.94 -21.33
N GLN A 17 4.31 1.39 -21.03
CA GLN A 17 4.75 1.07 -19.65
C GLN A 17 4.93 2.32 -18.77
N GLN A 18 5.08 3.50 -19.38
CA GLN A 18 5.19 4.79 -18.70
C GLN A 18 3.83 5.38 -18.32
N TYR A 19 2.73 4.72 -18.66
CA TYR A 19 1.38 5.11 -18.26
C TYR A 19 0.88 4.26 -17.09
N ARG A 20 0.03 4.85 -16.25
CA ARG A 20 -0.77 4.15 -15.24
C ARG A 20 -2.22 4.15 -15.71
N PRO A 21 -2.83 2.98 -16.01
CA PRO A 21 -4.25 2.92 -16.26
C PRO A 21 -5.01 3.18 -14.96
N ILE A 22 -6.01 4.06 -15.01
CA ILE A 22 -6.94 4.33 -13.91
C ILE A 22 -8.35 4.10 -14.41
N CYS A 23 -9.11 3.29 -13.67
CA CYS A 23 -10.53 3.10 -13.90
C CYS A 23 -11.32 4.21 -13.19
N LEU A 24 -11.94 5.10 -13.95
CA LEU A 24 -12.86 6.11 -13.45
C LEU A 24 -14.26 5.48 -13.31
N LEU A 25 -14.66 5.28 -12.06
CA LEU A 25 -15.99 4.80 -11.70
C LEU A 25 -16.97 5.97 -11.55
N ARG A 26 -18.25 5.73 -11.87
CA ARG A 26 -19.31 6.72 -11.65
C ARG A 26 -19.50 6.97 -10.14
N CYS A 27 -19.97 8.17 -9.78
CA CYS A 27 -20.21 8.61 -8.38
C CYS A 27 -20.88 7.56 -7.46
N PRO A 28 -21.99 6.88 -7.85
CA PRO A 28 -22.63 5.90 -6.96
C PRO A 28 -21.72 4.72 -6.59
N TYR A 29 -20.89 4.24 -7.52
CA TYR A 29 -19.93 3.18 -7.21
C TYR A 29 -18.85 3.65 -6.24
N LYS A 30 -18.42 4.92 -6.36
CA LYS A 30 -17.46 5.52 -5.43
C LYS A 30 -18.04 5.59 -4.01
N LEU A 31 -19.34 5.87 -3.88
CA LEU A 31 -20.03 5.86 -2.59
C LEU A 31 -20.08 4.45 -1.98
N ILE A 32 -20.49 3.45 -2.75
CA ILE A 32 -20.54 2.06 -2.27
C ILE A 32 -19.17 1.58 -1.80
N ILE A 33 -18.12 1.82 -2.61
CA ILE A 33 -16.74 1.48 -2.26
C ILE A 33 -16.33 2.20 -0.97
N LYS A 34 -16.70 3.48 -0.80
CA LYS A 34 -16.35 4.23 0.41
C LYS A 34 -17.04 3.69 1.66
N VAL A 35 -18.29 3.24 1.55
CA VAL A 35 -19.00 2.58 2.65
C VAL A 35 -18.32 1.26 3.01
N MET A 36 -17.94 0.45 2.02
CA MET A 36 -17.20 -0.79 2.25
C MET A 36 -15.83 -0.53 2.92
N ASP A 37 -15.07 0.44 2.42
CA ASP A 37 -13.78 0.87 2.97
C ASP A 37 -13.90 1.26 4.45
N ASN A 38 -14.92 2.06 4.81
CA ASN A 38 -15.15 2.45 6.20
C ASN A 38 -15.49 1.25 7.11
N ARG A 39 -16.20 0.23 6.60
CA ARG A 39 -16.50 -1.00 7.37
C ARG A 39 -15.24 -1.84 7.58
N VAL A 40 -14.42 -2.00 6.53
CA VAL A 40 -13.16 -2.76 6.60
C VAL A 40 -12.14 -2.07 7.49
N ALA A 41 -12.09 -0.72 7.48
CA ALA A 41 -11.16 0.06 8.29
C ALA A 41 -11.25 -0.25 9.80
N ILE A 42 -12.42 -0.64 10.32
CA ILE A 42 -12.62 -1.00 11.74
C ILE A 42 -11.88 -2.31 12.08
N PHE A 43 -11.73 -3.21 11.11
CA PHE A 43 -11.01 -4.49 11.26
C PHE A 43 -9.57 -4.42 10.76
N ALA A 44 -9.21 -3.38 10.01
CA ALA A 44 -7.87 -3.20 9.46
C ALA A 44 -6.80 -3.21 10.56
N ASP A 45 -7.06 -2.64 11.74
CA ASP A 45 -6.12 -2.68 12.86
C ASP A 45 -5.89 -4.08 13.44
N LYS A 46 -6.84 -5.01 13.28
CA LYS A 46 -6.69 -6.41 13.69
C LYS A 46 -6.01 -7.26 12.62
N LEU A 47 -6.26 -6.95 11.34
CA LEU A 47 -5.71 -7.68 10.20
C LEU A 47 -4.28 -7.26 9.86
N ILE A 48 -3.92 -6.01 10.14
CA ILE A 48 -2.66 -5.42 9.70
C ILE A 48 -1.71 -5.28 10.89
N ASN A 49 -0.49 -5.80 10.72
CA ASN A 49 0.54 -5.77 11.75
C ASN A 49 0.84 -4.32 12.20
N LYS A 50 1.09 -4.11 13.49
CA LYS A 50 1.45 -2.82 14.08
C LYS A 50 2.67 -2.16 13.42
N HIS A 51 3.56 -2.95 12.84
CA HIS A 51 4.75 -2.44 12.14
C HIS A 51 4.49 -2.00 10.68
N GLN A 52 3.30 -2.27 10.13
CA GLN A 52 2.89 -1.77 8.82
C GLN A 52 2.22 -0.40 9.01
N ASN A 53 2.96 0.67 8.72
CA ASN A 53 2.51 2.05 8.94
C ASN A 53 1.97 2.75 7.68
N ALA A 54 2.05 2.11 6.52
CA ALA A 54 1.58 2.68 5.26
C ALA A 54 0.08 2.43 5.05
N PHE A 55 -0.65 3.44 4.58
CA PHE A 55 -2.06 3.36 4.15
C PHE A 55 -3.09 3.01 5.24
N ILE A 56 -2.73 3.10 6.53
CA ILE A 56 -3.66 2.92 7.66
C ILE A 56 -4.00 4.29 8.24
N LYS A 57 -5.29 4.52 8.49
CA LYS A 57 -5.75 5.75 9.14
C LYS A 57 -5.11 5.84 10.53
N TYR A 58 -4.62 7.03 10.91
CA TYR A 58 -3.95 7.31 12.19
C TYR A 58 -2.54 6.73 12.37
N ARG A 59 -1.91 6.12 11.35
CA ARG A 59 -0.47 5.77 11.37
C ARG A 59 0.29 6.70 10.44
N ASN A 60 1.34 7.33 10.95
CA ASN A 60 2.16 8.23 10.14
C ASN A 60 3.36 7.46 9.58
N ILE A 61 3.74 7.75 8.33
CA ILE A 61 4.98 7.24 7.75
C ILE A 61 6.20 7.62 8.59
N MET A 62 6.13 8.76 9.27
CA MET A 62 7.19 9.24 10.17
C MET A 62 7.43 8.30 11.35
N ASP A 63 6.40 7.63 11.87
CA ASP A 63 6.54 6.68 12.97
C ASP A 63 7.43 5.50 12.55
N GLY A 64 7.26 5.03 11.31
CA GLY A 64 8.08 3.94 10.75
C GLY A 64 9.54 4.36 10.53
N ILE A 65 9.76 5.61 10.10
CA ILE A 65 11.11 6.17 9.92
C ILE A 65 11.80 6.33 11.27
N LEU A 66 11.08 6.81 12.29
CA LEU A 66 11.60 6.98 13.64
C LEU A 66 12.04 5.64 14.25
N THR A 67 11.18 4.62 14.18
CA THR A 67 11.53 3.27 14.65
C THR A 67 12.75 2.71 13.91
N LEU A 68 12.84 2.89 12.58
CA LEU A 68 14.01 2.44 11.82
C LEU A 68 15.29 3.18 12.27
N HIS A 69 15.20 4.48 12.51
CA HIS A 69 16.31 5.29 12.96
C HIS A 69 16.80 4.87 14.35
N GLU A 70 15.89 4.58 15.28
CA GLU A 70 16.21 4.06 16.62
C GLU A 70 16.94 2.71 16.54
N VAL A 71 16.45 1.79 15.71
CA VAL A 71 17.09 0.47 15.51
C VAL A 71 18.50 0.63 14.92
N LEU A 72 18.67 1.52 13.94
CA LEU A 72 19.97 1.80 13.34
C LEU A 72 20.93 2.41 14.37
N HIS A 73 20.46 3.39 15.14
CA HIS A 73 21.25 4.06 16.16
C HIS A 73 21.67 3.10 17.28
N HIS A 74 20.76 2.26 17.76
CA HIS A 74 21.04 1.23 18.77
C HIS A 74 22.05 0.19 18.28
N THR A 75 21.95 -0.22 17.01
CA THR A 75 22.88 -1.15 16.38
C THR A 75 24.29 -0.54 16.29
N HIS A 76 24.36 0.74 15.93
CA HIS A 76 25.61 1.49 15.86
C HIS A 76 26.28 1.66 17.23
N GLN A 77 25.52 2.08 18.25
CA GLN A 77 26.05 2.24 19.62
C GLN A 77 26.59 0.93 20.21
N ASN A 78 25.90 -0.19 19.95
CA ASN A 78 26.29 -1.50 20.45
C ASN A 78 27.36 -2.21 19.61
N LYS A 79 27.89 -1.54 18.57
CA LYS A 79 28.87 -2.09 17.61
C LYS A 79 28.42 -3.44 17.02
N LYS A 80 27.11 -3.63 16.86
CA LYS A 80 26.55 -4.83 16.26
C LYS A 80 26.50 -4.66 14.75
N VAL A 81 26.76 -5.73 14.01
CA VAL A 81 26.54 -5.76 12.56
C VAL A 81 25.06 -6.03 12.31
N GLY A 82 24.40 -5.13 11.59
CA GLY A 82 23.00 -5.26 11.17
C GLY A 82 22.87 -5.19 9.65
N VAL A 83 21.85 -5.85 9.10
CA VAL A 83 21.53 -5.81 7.67
C VAL A 83 20.13 -5.23 7.50
N VAL A 84 19.99 -4.25 6.62
CA VAL A 84 18.69 -3.69 6.25
C VAL A 84 18.27 -4.26 4.90
N LEU A 85 17.16 -4.99 4.89
CA LEU A 85 16.57 -5.52 3.66
C LEU A 85 15.42 -4.61 3.22
N LYS A 86 15.54 -4.00 2.04
CA LYS A 86 14.48 -3.23 1.41
C LYS A 86 13.83 -4.08 0.31
N LEU A 87 12.56 -4.40 0.47
CA LEU A 87 11.74 -5.12 -0.51
C LEU A 87 10.74 -4.16 -1.14
N ASP A 88 10.59 -4.22 -2.46
CA ASP A 88 9.58 -3.44 -3.21
C ASP A 88 8.79 -4.37 -4.14
N PHE A 89 7.47 -4.17 -4.19
CA PHE A 89 6.57 -5.01 -4.98
C PHE A 89 6.14 -4.30 -6.25
N GLU A 90 6.69 -4.71 -7.40
CA GLU A 90 6.26 -4.16 -8.68
C GLU A 90 4.82 -4.58 -9.00
N LYS A 91 3.93 -3.58 -9.21
CA LYS A 91 2.51 -3.76 -9.55
C LYS A 91 1.76 -4.63 -8.54
N ALA A 92 1.95 -4.39 -7.24
CA ALA A 92 1.34 -5.15 -6.15
C ALA A 92 -0.15 -5.47 -6.37
N TYR A 93 -0.96 -4.47 -6.76
CA TYR A 93 -2.40 -4.64 -6.99
C TYR A 93 -2.75 -5.58 -8.15
N ASN A 94 -1.87 -5.76 -9.13
CA ASN A 94 -2.10 -6.66 -10.27
C ASN A 94 -1.68 -8.11 -9.97
N LYS A 95 -0.94 -8.33 -8.88
CA LYS A 95 -0.36 -9.62 -8.49
C LYS A 95 -1.10 -10.27 -7.31
N ILE A 96 -2.27 -9.75 -6.94
CA ILE A 96 -3.11 -10.30 -5.88
C ILE A 96 -3.74 -11.60 -6.39
N ASN A 97 -3.57 -12.69 -5.64
CA ASN A 97 -4.30 -13.93 -5.87
C ASN A 97 -5.70 -13.80 -5.26
N TRP A 98 -6.73 -13.83 -6.11
CA TRP A 98 -8.13 -13.69 -5.70
C TRP A 98 -8.66 -14.91 -4.97
N ASP A 99 -8.22 -16.12 -5.35
CA ASP A 99 -8.66 -17.37 -4.73
C ASP A 99 -8.21 -17.42 -3.26
N PHE A 100 -6.95 -17.05 -3.01
CA PHE A 100 -6.43 -16.93 -1.64
C PHE A 100 -7.21 -15.91 -0.81
N LEU A 101 -7.59 -14.77 -1.41
CA LEU A 101 -8.30 -13.71 -0.69
C LEU A 101 -9.73 -14.12 -0.32
N LEU A 102 -10.39 -14.93 -1.16
CA LEU A 102 -11.73 -15.45 -0.91
C LEU A 102 -11.71 -16.61 0.10
N GLU A 103 -10.67 -17.45 0.08
CA GLU A 103 -10.51 -18.57 1.03
C GLU A 103 -10.29 -18.07 2.47
N CYS A 104 -9.51 -17.00 2.66
CA CYS A 104 -9.31 -16.39 3.99
C CYS A 104 -10.58 -15.77 4.60
N HIS A 105 -11.70 -15.71 3.88
CA HIS A 105 -12.96 -15.14 4.36
C HIS A 105 -14.00 -16.20 4.78
N SER A 106 -13.65 -17.50 4.75
CA SER A 106 -14.48 -18.61 5.24
C SER A 106 -14.18 -19.01 6.68
#